data_AF-A0A327JB20-F1
#
_entry.id   AF-A0A327JB20-F1
#
_cell.length_a   1.000
_cell.length_b   1.000
_cell.length_c   1.000
_cell.angle_alpha   90.00
_cell.angle_beta   90.00
_cell.angle_gamma   90.00
#
_symmetry.space_group_name_H-M   'P 1'
#
loop_
_entity.id
_entity.type
_entity.pdbx_description
1 polymer ?
#
loop_
_entity_poly.entity_id
_entity_poly.type
_entity_poly.pdbx_seq_one_letter_code
_entity_poly.pdbx_strand_id
1 'polypeptide(L)' 'MTSKDALELLNMFTVATQIAKSKNKVECKFEITETALSNLLKEAFPKLKNANQLAKSILSET' A
#
# COMPACT_ATOMS: atom_id res chain seq x y z
N MET A 1 -4.12 -20.86 7.42
CA MET A 1 -3.18 -19.77 7.11
C MET A 1 -2.47 -19.39 8.38
N THR A 2 -1.19 -19.68 8.46
CA THR A 2 -0.32 -19.28 9.57
C THR A 2 0.23 -17.87 9.32
N SER A 3 0.76 -17.22 10.35
CA SER A 3 1.43 -15.92 10.18
C SER A 3 2.60 -15.98 9.19
N LYS A 4 3.24 -17.16 9.05
CA LYS A 4 4.29 -17.41 8.08
C LYS A 4 3.77 -17.33 6.65
N ASP A 5 2.63 -17.99 6.38
CA ASP A 5 1.99 -17.97 5.05
C ASP A 5 1.62 -16.53 4.64
N ALA A 6 1.14 -15.72 5.59
CA ALA A 6 0.80 -14.32 5.33
C ALA A 6 2.03 -13.46 5.01
N LEU A 7 3.16 -13.70 5.69
CA LEU A 7 4.41 -12.99 5.46
C LEU A 7 5.02 -13.35 4.09
N GLU A 8 4.93 -14.61 3.72
CA GLU A 8 5.41 -15.12 2.44
C GLU A 8 4.57 -14.57 1.27
N LEU A 9 3.24 -14.47 1.46
CA LEU A 9 2.34 -13.81 0.52
C LEU A 9 2.68 -12.31 0.36
N LEU A 10 2.89 -11.61 1.48
CA LEU A 10 3.26 -10.19 1.47
C LEU A 10 4.57 -9.97 0.71
N ASN A 11 5.58 -10.82 0.96
CA ASN A 11 6.86 -10.76 0.27
C ASN A 11 6.70 -10.97 -1.25
N MET A 12 5.89 -11.96 -1.67
CA MET A 12 5.59 -12.18 -3.09
C MET A 12 4.92 -10.95 -3.74
N PHE A 13 3.95 -10.33 -3.05
CA PHE A 13 3.31 -9.11 -3.53
C PHE A 13 4.31 -7.95 -3.65
N THR A 14 5.14 -7.72 -2.63
CA THR A 14 6.15 -6.64 -2.66
C THR A 14 7.12 -6.81 -3.83
N VAL A 15 7.63 -8.02 -4.04
CA VAL A 15 8.54 -8.32 -5.16
C VAL A 15 7.86 -8.08 -6.51
N ALA A 16 6.62 -8.55 -6.68
CA ALA A 16 5.87 -8.33 -7.91
C ALA A 16 5.64 -6.84 -8.19
N THR A 17 5.28 -6.05 -7.17
CA THR A 17 5.10 -4.60 -7.28
C THR A 17 6.41 -3.89 -7.64
N GLN A 18 7.54 -4.28 -7.06
CA GLN A 18 8.85 -3.71 -7.40
C GLN A 18 9.26 -4.03 -8.84
N ILE A 19 9.05 -5.27 -9.30
CA ILE A 19 9.30 -5.65 -10.70
C ILE A 19 8.42 -4.83 -11.63
N ALA A 20 7.12 -4.71 -11.33
CA ALA A 20 6.20 -3.90 -12.12
C ALA A 20 6.63 -2.42 -12.17
N LYS A 21 7.03 -1.84 -11.03
CA LYS A 21 7.57 -0.47 -10.94
C LYS A 21 8.81 -0.31 -11.82
N SER A 22 9.76 -1.25 -11.75
CA SER A 22 11.02 -1.19 -12.53
C SER A 22 10.81 -1.31 -14.04
N LYS A 23 9.75 -2.02 -14.46
CA LYS A 23 9.40 -2.23 -15.87
C LYS A 23 8.42 -1.19 -16.40
N ASN A 24 7.89 -0.32 -15.54
CA ASN A 24 6.92 0.67 -15.95
C ASN A 24 7.63 1.77 -16.75
N LYS A 25 7.35 1.85 -18.06
CA LYS A 25 7.94 2.85 -18.97
C LYS A 25 7.38 4.25 -18.77
N VAL A 26 6.27 4.34 -18.04
CA VAL A 26 5.59 5.58 -17.67
C VAL A 26 5.66 5.69 -16.15
N GLU A 27 6.09 6.84 -15.65
CA GLU A 27 6.10 7.14 -14.23
C GLU A 27 4.68 7.01 -13.69
N CYS A 28 4.45 5.99 -12.85
CA CYS A 28 3.18 5.83 -12.15
C CYS A 28 3.14 6.89 -11.05
N LYS A 29 2.63 8.07 -11.38
CA LYS A 29 2.29 9.08 -10.38
C LYS A 29 1.06 8.60 -9.63
N PHE A 30 1.28 8.22 -8.38
CA PHE A 30 0.20 7.91 -7.45
C PHE A 30 -0.47 9.23 -7.04
N GLU A 31 -1.29 9.79 -7.92
CA GLU A 31 -2.11 10.99 -7.65
C GLU A 31 -3.33 10.61 -6.81
N ILE A 32 -3.09 10.00 -5.65
CA ILE A 32 -4.14 9.73 -4.67
C ILE A 32 -4.07 10.79 -3.58
N THR A 33 -5.20 11.40 -3.26
CA THR A 33 -5.28 12.34 -2.15
C THR A 33 -5.18 11.59 -0.82
N GLU A 34 -4.65 12.25 0.21
CA GLU A 34 -4.58 11.69 1.58
C GLU A 34 -5.97 11.20 2.03
N THR A 35 -7.02 11.95 1.72
CA THR A 35 -8.41 11.58 2.04
C THR A 35 -8.83 10.28 1.35
N ALA A 36 -8.59 10.16 0.03
CA ALA A 36 -8.94 8.96 -0.72
C ALA A 36 -8.18 7.74 -0.22
N LEU A 37 -6.88 7.87 0.05
CA LEU A 37 -6.07 6.79 0.61
C LEU A 37 -6.54 6.40 2.02
N SER A 38 -6.88 7.37 2.87
CA SER A 38 -7.40 7.10 4.22
C SER A 38 -8.71 6.34 4.20
N ASN A 39 -9.58 6.60 3.22
CA ASN A 39 -10.87 5.94 3.09
C ASN A 39 -10.70 4.50 2.61
N LEU A 40 -9.84 4.28 1.61
CA LEU A 40 -9.47 2.92 1.18
C LEU A 40 -8.86 2.10 2.32
N LEU A 41 -8.01 2.71 3.15
CA LEU A 41 -7.42 2.03 4.31
C LEU A 41 -8.47 1.66 5.36
N LYS A 42 -9.50 2.49 5.58
CA LYS A 42 -10.61 2.17 6.48
C LYS A 42 -11.49 1.05 5.94
N GLU A 43 -11.75 1.03 4.62
CA GLU A 43 -12.53 -0.03 3.98
C GLU A 43 -11.79 -1.37 3.98
N ALA A 44 -10.52 -1.37 3.59
CA ALA A 44 -9.68 -2.57 3.55
C ALA A 44 -9.35 -3.10 4.95
N PHE A 45 -9.19 -2.20 5.93
CA PHE A 45 -8.85 -2.55 7.31
C PHE A 45 -9.76 -1.83 8.32
N PRO A 46 -11.01 -2.31 8.51
CA PRO A 46 -12.00 -1.64 9.37
C PRO A 46 -11.58 -1.45 10.84
N LYS A 47 -10.63 -2.27 11.32
CA LYS A 47 -10.08 -2.20 12.69
C LYS A 47 -8.87 -1.26 12.82
N LEU A 48 -8.42 -0.65 11.72
CA LEU A 48 -7.27 0.23 11.69
C LEU A 48 -7.64 1.61 12.28
N LYS A 49 -7.21 1.87 13.51
CA LYS A 49 -7.53 3.12 14.23
C LYS A 49 -6.87 4.37 13.64
N ASN A 50 -5.71 4.23 13.00
CA ASN A 50 -4.84 5.35 12.60
C ASN A 50 -4.72 5.49 11.07
N ALA A 51 -5.76 5.11 10.32
CA ALA A 51 -5.75 5.10 8.86
C ALA A 51 -5.34 6.44 8.22
N ASN A 52 -5.77 7.57 8.80
CA ASN A 52 -5.40 8.91 8.31
C ASN A 52 -3.90 9.17 8.47
N GLN A 53 -3.34 8.84 9.63
CA GLN A 53 -1.92 9.06 9.92
C GLN A 53 -1.03 8.15 9.06
N LEU A 54 -1.48 6.91 8.83
CA LEU A 54 -0.80 5.98 7.92
C LEU A 54 -0.85 6.45 6.46
N ALA A 55 -2.00 6.94 5.99
CA ALA A 55 -2.13 7.51 4.65
C ALA A 55 -1.16 8.67 4.43
N LYS A 56 -1.05 9.57 5.43
CA LYS A 56 -0.12 10.69 5.39
C LYS A 56 1.32 10.23 5.29
N SER A 57 1.75 9.27 6.12
CA SER A 57 3.11 8.72 6.10
C SER A 57 3.46 8.10 4.75
N ILE A 58 2.56 7.32 4.17
CA ILE A 58 2.76 6.66 2.86
C ILE A 58 2.96 7.69 1.74
N LEU A 59 2.18 8.78 1.74
CA LEU A 59 2.26 9.80 0.70
C LEU A 59 3.43 10.77 0.90
N SER A 60 3.87 11.01 2.14
CA SER A 60 5.01 11.88 2.43
C SER A 60 6.38 11.24 2.18
N GLU A 61 6.44 9.91 2.05
CA GLU A 61 7.67 9.17 1.73
C GLU A 61 7.86 8.94 0.21
N THR A 62 6.90 9.36 -0.62
CA THR A 62 6.97 9.37 -2.09
C THR A 62 7.45 10.70 -2.63
#